data_AF-A0A3R8K423-F1
#
_entry.id   AF-A0A3R8K423-F1
#
_cell.length_a   1.000
_cell.length_b   1.000
_cell.length_c   1.000
_cell.angle_alpha   90.00
_cell.angle_beta   90.00
_cell.angle_gamma   90.00
#
_symmetry.space_group_name_H-M   'P 1'
#
loop_
_entity.id
_entity.type
_entity.pdbx_description
1 polymer ?
#
loop_
_entity_poly.entity_id
_entity_poly.type
_entity_poly.pdbx_seq_one_letter_code
_entity_poly.pdbx_strand_id
1 'polypeptide(L)'
;MSALATAINPQSTAAVLLLGLLVWIVLILVGGLFSISKDQVSSYSVLEIFENRWENAFLWSSGIVLLASLLASVRARLPKLSIVTNLILYLSPFTLVFIGFSLLDALYRNHPVTRDMHQTMGIVLILFYLIGILYFRTKARRNKDEAIAAFLLPPYIVALLFTVFAVFQLLTSIEYIYRNAFYLTVKSVETKGGEVHIDGTFHVNKAAPYVFSAMRNEMMEMPMEEPGSTATLVWEKKDSPSSEGEYAFRITYKERKKEKAREGGDPSSESGYNYEPEVYLQVSLPAENGGYPKSVKSLPISTWEVAEYTPAAKK
;
A
#
# COMPACT_ATOMS: atom_id res chain seq x y z
N MET A 1 27.65 27.51 -11.40
CA MET A 1 27.89 26.89 -10.09
C MET A 1 27.49 27.90 -9.03
N SER A 2 26.39 27.62 -8.32
CA SER A 2 25.48 28.64 -7.78
C SER A 2 25.94 29.20 -6.43
N ALA A 3 25.37 30.37 -6.07
CA ALA A 3 25.55 31.03 -4.77
C ALA A 3 25.36 30.10 -3.54
N LEU A 4 24.69 28.94 -3.70
CA LEU A 4 24.59 27.91 -2.66
C LEU A 4 25.95 27.29 -2.32
N ALA A 5 26.76 26.90 -3.31
CA ALA A 5 28.03 26.20 -3.07
C ALA A 5 29.03 27.09 -2.32
N THR A 6 29.01 28.40 -2.60
CA THR A 6 29.85 29.41 -1.94
C THR A 6 29.39 29.75 -0.52
N ALA A 7 28.12 29.48 -0.16
CA ALA A 7 27.56 29.80 1.15
C ALA A 7 27.73 28.68 2.19
N ILE A 8 28.20 27.49 1.76
CA ILE A 8 28.28 26.31 2.61
C ILE A 8 29.67 26.22 3.28
N ASN A 9 29.66 26.07 4.61
CA ASN A 9 30.79 25.51 5.34
C ASN A 9 30.51 24.02 5.58
N PRO A 10 31.20 23.09 4.89
CA PRO A 10 30.85 21.68 4.91
C PRO A 10 30.89 21.03 6.31
N GLN A 11 31.83 21.42 7.17
CA GLN A 11 31.91 20.86 8.52
C GLN A 11 30.74 21.30 9.38
N SER A 12 30.41 22.60 9.32
CA SER A 12 29.26 23.15 10.04
C SER A 12 27.94 22.61 9.51
N THR A 13 27.78 22.53 8.19
CA THR A 13 26.58 21.97 7.55
C THR A 13 26.40 20.49 7.92
N ALA A 14 27.46 19.67 7.85
CA ALA A 14 27.37 18.25 8.24
C ALA A 14 26.91 18.07 9.68
N ALA A 15 27.45 18.87 10.61
CA ALA A 15 27.07 18.82 12.01
C ALA A 15 25.61 19.22 12.24
N VAL A 16 25.13 20.26 11.55
CA VAL A 16 23.74 20.72 11.63
C VAL A 16 22.77 19.68 11.07
N LEU A 17 23.08 19.10 9.90
CA LEU A 17 22.24 18.06 9.30
C LEU A 17 22.21 16.79 10.18
N LEU A 18 23.36 16.40 10.75
CA LEU A 18 23.44 15.26 11.67
C LEU A 18 22.61 15.50 12.93
N LEU A 19 22.64 16.72 13.49
CA LEU A 19 21.81 17.07 14.63
C LEU A 19 20.32 16.96 14.29
N GLY A 20 19.91 17.45 13.12
CA GLY A 20 18.54 17.26 12.61
C GLY A 20 18.14 15.79 12.57
N LEU A 21 18.95 14.94 11.94
CA LEU A 21 18.71 13.51 11.84
C LEU A 21 18.61 12.82 13.22
N LEU A 22 19.50 13.15 14.15
CA LEU A 22 19.48 12.59 15.50
C LEU A 22 18.21 13.02 16.25
N VAL A 23 17.83 14.29 16.16
CA VAL A 23 16.57 14.76 16.76
C VAL A 23 15.38 14.07 16.12
N TRP A 24 15.39 13.86 14.80
CA TRP A 24 14.32 13.14 14.13
C TRP A 24 14.13 11.73 14.70
N ILE A 25 15.22 10.97 14.85
CA ILE A 25 15.21 9.64 15.47
C ILE A 25 14.71 9.71 16.92
N VAL A 26 15.22 10.66 17.72
CA VAL A 26 14.81 10.82 19.13
C VAL A 26 13.32 11.15 19.24
N LEU A 27 12.79 12.03 18.38
CA LEU A 27 11.37 12.38 18.39
C LEU A 27 10.47 11.19 18.03
N ILE A 28 10.89 10.32 17.09
CA ILE A 28 10.17 9.08 16.80
C ILE A 28 10.15 8.17 18.03
N LEU A 29 11.30 7.94 18.65
CA LEU A 29 11.43 7.05 19.80
C LEU A 29 10.64 7.56 21.00
N VAL A 30 10.77 8.86 21.32
CA VAL A 30 10.03 9.50 22.42
C VAL A 30 8.52 9.47 22.14
N GLY A 31 8.10 9.80 20.93
CA GLY A 31 6.69 9.72 20.52
C GLY A 31 6.12 8.31 20.62
N GLY A 32 6.94 7.29 20.34
CA GLY A 32 6.59 5.89 20.52
C GLY A 32 6.44 5.48 21.98
N LEU A 33 7.38 5.88 22.83
CA LEU A 33 7.35 5.58 24.27
C LEU A 33 6.11 6.14 24.97
N PHE A 34 5.57 7.28 24.52
CA PHE A 34 4.32 7.85 25.05
C PHE A 34 3.04 7.18 24.51
N SER A 35 3.13 6.40 23.43
CA SER A 35 1.99 5.74 22.79
C SER A 35 1.85 4.25 23.14
N ILE A 36 2.88 3.63 23.72
CA ILE A 36 2.82 2.23 24.17
C ILE A 36 1.98 2.16 25.46
N SER A 37 0.74 1.68 25.35
CA SER A 37 0.01 1.16 26.50
C SER A 37 0.72 -0.09 27.01
N LYS A 38 0.74 -0.31 28.33
CA LYS A 38 1.59 -1.32 29.00
C LYS A 38 1.39 -2.78 28.55
N ASP A 39 0.37 -3.07 27.75
CA ASP A 39 -0.06 -4.43 27.42
C ASP A 39 0.23 -4.90 25.97
N GLN A 40 0.93 -4.12 25.14
CA GLN A 40 1.18 -4.47 23.72
C GLN A 40 2.64 -4.31 23.24
N VAL A 41 3.61 -4.86 23.98
CA VAL A 41 5.02 -4.88 23.51
C VAL A 41 5.27 -6.12 22.65
N SER A 42 4.84 -6.09 21.39
CA SER A 42 5.32 -7.02 20.35
C SER A 42 6.36 -6.31 19.46
N SER A 43 7.20 -7.05 18.73
CA SER A 43 8.13 -6.45 17.75
C SER A 43 7.43 -5.64 16.64
N TYR A 44 6.14 -5.91 16.39
CA TYR A 44 5.29 -5.12 15.49
C TYR A 44 5.02 -3.69 15.99
N SER A 45 5.11 -3.45 17.30
CA SER A 45 4.92 -2.11 17.89
C SER A 45 5.94 -1.08 17.39
N VAL A 46 7.16 -1.51 17.04
CA VAL A 46 8.20 -0.59 16.55
C VAL A 46 7.86 -0.08 15.15
N LEU A 47 7.40 -0.96 14.25
CA LEU A 47 7.02 -0.54 12.89
C LEU A 47 5.80 0.39 12.90
N GLU A 48 4.83 0.10 13.77
CA GLU A 48 3.62 0.92 13.95
C GLU A 48 3.92 2.30 14.57
N ILE A 49 4.87 2.37 15.51
CA ILE A 49 5.37 3.64 16.05
C ILE A 49 6.02 4.48 14.95
N PHE A 50 6.85 3.84 14.12
CA PHE A 50 7.52 4.53 13.02
C PHE A 50 6.50 5.06 12.03
N GLU A 51 5.59 4.21 11.53
CA GLU A 51 4.50 4.56 10.59
C GLU A 51 3.78 5.85 11.00
N ASN A 52 3.36 5.94 12.25
CA ASN A 52 2.46 7.01 12.71
C ASN A 52 3.16 8.32 13.06
N ARG A 53 4.49 8.32 13.22
CA ARG A 53 5.21 9.44 13.85
C ARG A 53 6.32 10.04 13.00
N TRP A 54 6.85 9.30 12.04
CA TRP A 54 8.08 9.70 11.35
C TRP A 54 7.96 11.03 10.59
N GLU A 55 6.84 11.30 9.92
CA GLU A 55 6.64 12.54 9.16
C GLU A 55 6.58 13.77 10.07
N ASN A 56 5.74 13.72 11.09
CA ASN A 56 5.61 14.80 12.07
C ASN A 56 6.95 15.04 12.78
N ALA A 57 7.64 13.96 13.19
CA ALA A 57 8.96 14.06 13.78
C ALA A 57 10.00 14.68 12.82
N PHE A 58 9.91 14.39 11.52
CA PHE A 58 10.77 15.00 10.51
C PHE A 58 10.53 16.51 10.42
N LEU A 59 9.28 16.95 10.35
CA LEU A 59 8.93 18.38 10.31
C LEU A 59 9.45 19.12 11.56
N TRP A 60 9.30 18.55 12.75
CA TRP A 60 9.87 19.13 13.98
C TRP A 60 11.41 19.18 13.95
N SER A 61 12.06 18.13 13.43
CA SER A 61 13.53 18.11 13.29
C SER A 61 14.04 19.20 12.33
N SER A 62 13.25 19.57 11.31
CA SER A 62 13.59 20.67 10.40
C SER A 62 13.64 22.03 11.10
N GLY A 63 12.79 22.23 12.13
CA GLY A 63 12.85 23.39 13.02
C GLY A 63 14.16 23.45 13.81
N ILE A 64 14.68 22.31 14.24
CA ILE A 64 16.00 22.24 14.87
C ILE A 64 17.13 22.54 13.88
N VAL A 65 17.05 22.05 12.64
CA VAL A 65 18.02 22.38 11.58
C VAL A 65 18.04 23.88 11.32
N LEU A 66 16.88 24.55 11.30
CA LEU A 66 16.78 26.00 11.18
C LEU A 66 17.47 26.72 12.35
N LEU A 67 17.15 26.35 13.58
CA LEU A 67 17.73 26.96 14.79
C LEU A 67 19.25 26.72 14.89
N ALA A 68 19.71 25.50 14.61
CA ALA A 68 21.11 25.14 14.62
C ALA A 68 21.89 25.87 13.51
N SER A 69 21.28 26.03 12.33
CA SER A 69 21.87 26.83 11.24
C SER A 69 21.98 28.31 11.61
N LEU A 70 20.97 28.86 12.28
CA LEU A 70 20.99 30.24 12.77
C LEU A 70 22.13 30.44 13.78
N LEU A 71 22.23 29.57 14.78
CA LEU A 71 23.28 29.61 15.80
C LEU A 71 24.68 29.46 15.20
N ALA A 72 24.85 28.52 14.26
CA ALA A 72 26.12 28.33 13.56
C ALA A 72 26.50 29.58 12.75
N SER A 73 25.52 30.21 12.08
CA SER A 73 25.75 31.41 11.28
C SER A 73 26.12 32.61 12.12
N VAL A 74 25.49 32.79 13.29
CA VAL A 74 25.84 33.85 14.24
C VAL A 74 27.24 33.64 14.81
N ARG A 75 27.57 32.42 15.26
CA ARG A 75 28.87 32.12 15.88
C ARG A 75 30.04 32.22 14.90
N ALA A 76 29.87 31.70 13.68
CA ALA A 76 30.92 31.67 12.67
C ALA A 76 30.84 32.83 11.67
N ARG A 77 29.96 33.82 11.89
CA ARG A 77 29.70 34.97 10.99
C ARG A 77 29.48 34.54 9.54
N LEU A 78 28.73 33.45 9.34
CA LEU A 78 28.41 32.93 8.00
C LEU A 78 27.31 33.77 7.35
N PRO A 79 27.26 33.83 6.00
CA PRO A 79 26.20 34.53 5.29
C PRO A 79 24.83 33.92 5.60
N LYS A 80 23.79 34.74 5.73
CA LYS A 80 22.41 34.29 6.00
C LYS A 80 21.90 33.23 5.00
N LEU A 81 22.46 33.21 3.80
CA LEU A 81 22.17 32.22 2.75
C LEU A 81 22.53 30.79 3.17
N SER A 82 23.45 30.59 4.11
CA SER A 82 23.81 29.26 4.66
C SER A 82 22.63 28.62 5.39
N ILE A 83 21.78 29.41 6.05
CA ILE A 83 20.60 28.95 6.80
C ILE A 83 19.59 28.34 5.83
N VAL A 84 19.25 29.10 4.78
CA VAL A 84 18.32 28.67 3.73
C VAL A 84 18.87 27.43 3.03
N THR A 85 20.16 27.42 2.74
CA THR A 85 20.82 26.31 2.05
C THR A 85 20.77 25.03 2.88
N ASN A 86 21.12 25.08 4.17
CA ASN A 86 21.05 23.91 5.05
C ASN A 86 19.62 23.37 5.16
N LEU A 87 18.63 24.26 5.26
CA LEU A 87 17.22 23.86 5.33
C LEU A 87 16.76 23.17 4.04
N ILE A 88 17.10 23.72 2.87
CA ILE A 88 16.77 23.11 1.57
C ILE A 88 17.44 21.74 1.44
N LEU A 89 18.73 21.62 1.77
CA LEU A 89 19.46 20.35 1.72
C LEU A 89 18.80 19.30 2.64
N TYR A 90 18.31 19.71 3.81
CA TYR A 90 17.64 18.81 4.74
C TYR A 90 16.23 18.42 4.28
N LEU A 91 15.42 19.34 3.78
CA LEU A 91 14.03 19.07 3.41
C LEU A 91 13.88 18.38 2.05
N SER A 92 14.82 18.58 1.14
CA SER A 92 14.59 18.29 -0.27
C SER A 92 14.38 16.80 -0.64
N PRO A 93 15.10 15.81 -0.07
CA PRO A 93 14.74 14.41 -0.28
C PRO A 93 13.34 14.04 0.26
N PHE A 94 12.98 14.58 1.42
CA PHE A 94 11.64 14.39 1.99
C PHE A 94 10.54 14.98 1.10
N THR A 95 10.77 16.17 0.53
CA THR A 95 9.81 16.79 -0.40
C THR A 95 9.53 15.90 -1.62
N LEU A 96 10.55 15.24 -2.17
CA LEU A 96 10.36 14.30 -3.29
C LEU A 96 9.49 13.09 -2.90
N VAL A 97 9.75 12.51 -1.74
CA VAL A 97 8.94 11.42 -1.20
C VAL A 97 7.49 11.87 -0.99
N PHE A 98 7.30 13.06 -0.41
CA PHE A 98 5.98 13.63 -0.16
C PHE A 98 5.20 13.88 -1.46
N ILE A 99 5.87 14.35 -2.52
CA ILE A 99 5.26 14.45 -3.86
C ILE A 99 4.86 13.06 -4.36
N GLY A 100 5.70 12.04 -4.15
CA GLY A 100 5.39 10.65 -4.49
C GLY A 100 4.13 10.14 -3.78
N PHE A 101 4.02 10.34 -2.46
CA PHE A 101 2.82 10.00 -1.70
C PHE A 101 1.59 10.76 -2.17
N SER A 102 1.73 12.07 -2.40
CA SER A 102 0.62 12.90 -2.90
C SER A 102 0.11 12.40 -4.27
N LEU A 103 1.01 11.97 -5.15
CA LEU A 103 0.64 11.37 -6.44
C LEU A 103 -0.06 10.02 -6.25
N LEU A 104 0.45 9.17 -5.37
CA LEU A 104 -0.16 7.86 -5.07
C LEU A 104 -1.56 8.02 -4.47
N ASP A 105 -1.73 8.93 -3.50
CA ASP A 105 -3.04 9.24 -2.91
C ASP A 105 -4.02 9.85 -3.91
N ALA A 106 -3.54 10.71 -4.81
CA ALA A 106 -4.37 11.27 -5.88
C ALA A 106 -4.84 10.18 -6.87
N LEU A 107 -4.00 9.18 -7.14
CA LEU A 107 -4.35 8.06 -8.01
C LEU A 107 -5.30 7.07 -7.31
N TYR A 108 -5.01 6.73 -6.05
CA TYR A 108 -5.73 5.70 -5.28
C TYR A 108 -5.63 5.94 -3.76
N ARG A 109 -6.59 6.69 -3.23
CA ARG A 109 -6.72 6.95 -1.80
C ARG A 109 -6.89 5.65 -1.02
N ASN A 110 -6.09 5.47 0.04
CA ASN A 110 -6.12 4.31 0.95
C ASN A 110 -5.77 2.94 0.32
N HIS A 111 -5.05 2.90 -0.81
CA HIS A 111 -4.56 1.63 -1.35
C HIS A 111 -3.56 0.98 -0.38
N PRO A 112 -3.57 -0.35 -0.17
CA PRO A 112 -2.64 -1.03 0.73
C PRO A 112 -1.15 -0.73 0.43
N VAL A 113 -0.78 -0.68 -0.86
CA VAL A 113 0.58 -0.29 -1.29
C VAL A 113 0.99 1.09 -0.77
N THR A 114 0.06 2.06 -0.77
CA THR A 114 0.36 3.40 -0.25
C THR A 114 0.65 3.35 1.25
N ARG A 115 -0.10 2.54 2.01
CA ARG A 115 0.13 2.32 3.45
C ARG A 115 1.46 1.61 3.71
N ASP A 116 1.74 0.52 3.01
CA ASP A 116 2.96 -0.27 3.18
C ASP A 116 4.22 0.56 2.85
N MET A 117 4.11 1.47 1.89
CA MET A 117 5.17 2.45 1.64
C MET A 117 5.33 3.48 2.76
N HIS A 118 4.24 4.05 3.28
CA HIS A 118 4.33 5.00 4.41
C HIS A 118 5.01 4.34 5.62
N GLN A 119 4.75 3.05 5.86
CA GLN A 119 5.36 2.26 6.93
C GLN A 119 6.89 2.10 6.76
N THR A 120 7.35 1.82 5.55
CA THR A 120 8.76 1.47 5.29
C THR A 120 9.63 2.69 4.98
N MET A 121 9.04 3.74 4.39
CA MET A 121 9.77 4.90 3.88
C MET A 121 10.49 5.69 4.97
N GLY A 122 9.91 5.83 6.17
CA GLY A 122 10.53 6.55 7.28
C GLY A 122 11.90 5.97 7.65
N ILE A 123 11.99 4.63 7.77
CA ILE A 123 13.24 3.93 8.09
C ILE A 123 14.24 4.05 6.94
N VAL A 124 13.79 3.85 5.70
CA VAL A 124 14.63 3.96 4.49
C VAL A 124 15.24 5.36 4.41
N LEU A 125 14.45 6.42 4.58
CA LEU A 125 14.94 7.78 4.56
C LEU A 125 15.98 8.04 5.66
N ILE A 126 15.76 7.59 6.90
CA ILE A 126 16.74 7.75 7.99
C ILE A 126 18.09 7.13 7.60
N LEU A 127 18.09 5.92 7.04
CA LEU A 127 19.31 5.22 6.64
C LEU A 127 20.06 5.98 5.52
N PHE A 128 19.36 6.45 4.50
CA PHE A 128 20.00 7.15 3.39
C PHE A 128 20.42 8.59 3.74
N TYR A 129 19.70 9.27 4.64
CA TYR A 129 20.19 10.52 5.25
C TYR A 129 21.47 10.26 6.03
N LEU A 130 21.52 9.21 6.87
CA LEU A 130 22.71 8.88 7.64
C LEU A 130 23.91 8.63 6.72
N ILE A 131 23.75 7.78 5.70
CA ILE A 131 24.80 7.49 4.70
C ILE A 131 25.24 8.77 3.99
N GLY A 132 24.29 9.58 3.53
CA GLY A 132 24.57 10.86 2.88
C GLY A 132 25.37 11.80 3.78
N ILE A 133 24.94 12.01 5.03
CA ILE A 133 25.61 12.90 6.00
C ILE A 133 27.02 12.39 6.34
N LEU A 134 27.18 11.09 6.59
CA LEU A 134 28.48 10.48 6.87
C LEU A 134 29.44 10.62 5.68
N TYR A 135 28.93 10.39 4.46
CA TYR A 135 29.70 10.57 3.24
C TYR A 135 30.06 12.04 3.02
N PHE A 136 29.12 12.96 3.21
CA PHE A 136 29.36 14.41 3.15
C PHE A 136 30.49 14.81 4.11
N ARG A 137 30.45 14.35 5.35
CA ARG A 137 31.46 14.64 6.38
C ARG A 137 32.86 14.15 6.02
N THR A 138 32.97 13.00 5.36
CA THR A 138 34.27 12.44 4.95
C THR A 138 34.83 13.13 3.70
N LYS A 139 34.00 13.39 2.68
CA LYS A 139 34.42 14.03 1.41
C LYS A 139 34.59 15.55 1.49
N ALA A 140 33.85 16.22 2.36
CA ALA A 140 33.94 17.66 2.65
C ALA A 140 35.37 18.16 2.94
N ARG A 141 36.25 17.27 3.39
CA ARG A 141 37.67 17.59 3.69
C ARG A 141 38.55 17.66 2.43
N ARG A 142 38.10 17.12 1.30
CA ARG A 142 38.90 16.95 0.07
C ARG A 142 38.40 17.79 -1.10
N ASN A 143 37.08 17.85 -1.34
CA ASN A 143 36.51 18.63 -2.45
C ASN A 143 35.08 19.10 -2.11
N LYS A 144 34.85 20.43 -2.07
CA LYS A 144 33.58 21.01 -1.58
C LYS A 144 32.40 20.77 -2.52
N ASP A 145 32.61 20.90 -3.83
CA ASP A 145 31.53 20.81 -4.82
C ASP A 145 31.06 19.36 -5.02
N GLU A 146 31.99 18.40 -5.07
CA GLU A 146 31.67 16.97 -5.10
C GLU A 146 30.96 16.50 -3.82
N ALA A 147 31.25 17.11 -2.66
CA ALA A 147 30.66 16.70 -1.40
C ALA A 147 29.15 16.97 -1.37
N ILE A 148 28.70 18.15 -1.85
CA ILE A 148 27.28 18.51 -1.86
C ILE A 148 26.48 17.59 -2.80
N ALA A 149 27.00 17.33 -4.00
CA ALA A 149 26.37 16.40 -4.93
C ALA A 149 26.28 14.98 -4.33
N ALA A 150 27.33 14.52 -3.66
CA ALA A 150 27.37 13.20 -3.06
C ALA A 150 26.53 13.07 -1.78
N PHE A 151 26.19 14.18 -1.11
CA PHE A 151 25.21 14.20 -0.03
C PHE A 151 23.78 13.96 -0.56
N LEU A 152 23.44 14.65 -1.65
CA LEU A 152 22.09 14.64 -2.20
C LEU A 152 21.79 13.37 -3.01
N LEU A 153 22.77 12.84 -3.74
CA LEU A 153 22.56 11.71 -4.65
C LEU A 153 21.94 10.46 -3.99
N PRO A 154 22.47 9.91 -2.87
CA PRO A 154 21.93 8.69 -2.28
C PRO A 154 20.46 8.80 -1.85
N PRO A 155 20.04 9.79 -1.02
CA PRO A 155 18.64 9.88 -0.60
C PRO A 155 17.71 10.25 -1.77
N TYR A 156 18.17 11.01 -2.76
CA TYR A 156 17.37 11.34 -3.94
C TYR A 156 17.15 10.14 -4.86
N ILE A 157 18.19 9.36 -5.16
CA ILE A 157 18.07 8.18 -6.03
C ILE A 157 17.09 7.19 -5.39
N VAL A 158 17.20 6.97 -4.09
CA VAL A 158 16.33 6.02 -3.40
C VAL A 158 14.90 6.52 -3.32
N ALA A 159 14.68 7.80 -2.97
CA ALA A 159 13.35 8.40 -2.99
C ALA A 159 12.71 8.25 -4.38
N LEU A 160 13.45 8.57 -5.44
CA LEU A 160 12.97 8.45 -6.81
C LEU A 160 12.65 7.00 -7.17
N LEU A 161 13.56 6.05 -6.90
CA LEU A 161 13.35 4.64 -7.19
C LEU A 161 12.13 4.09 -6.45
N PHE A 162 12.00 4.36 -5.14
CA PHE A 162 10.85 3.90 -4.36
C PHE A 162 9.54 4.50 -4.88
N THR A 163 9.50 5.79 -5.19
CA THR A 163 8.31 6.41 -5.77
C THR A 163 7.96 5.80 -7.13
N VAL A 164 8.95 5.59 -8.01
CA VAL A 164 8.72 4.99 -9.34
C VAL A 164 8.25 3.55 -9.23
N PHE A 165 8.90 2.72 -8.39
CA PHE A 165 8.50 1.33 -8.18
C PHE A 165 7.09 1.22 -7.61
N ALA A 166 6.73 2.11 -6.69
CA ALA A 166 5.40 2.12 -6.13
C ALA A 166 4.31 2.56 -7.10
N VAL A 167 4.57 3.63 -7.85
CA VAL A 167 3.65 4.06 -8.92
C VAL A 167 3.50 2.94 -9.93
N PHE A 168 4.60 2.27 -10.31
CA PHE A 168 4.54 1.11 -11.19
C PHE A 168 3.69 -0.02 -10.58
N GLN A 169 3.95 -0.43 -9.34
CA GLN A 169 3.16 -1.46 -8.65
C GLN A 169 1.68 -1.09 -8.60
N LEU A 170 1.35 0.17 -8.29
CA LEU A 170 -0.02 0.67 -8.28
C LEU A 170 -0.66 0.57 -9.67
N LEU A 171 0.01 1.04 -10.71
CA LEU A 171 -0.50 1.00 -12.09
C LEU A 171 -0.66 -0.44 -12.61
N THR A 172 0.12 -1.39 -12.09
CA THR A 172 0.00 -2.81 -12.40
C THR A 172 -0.89 -3.60 -11.44
N SER A 173 -1.47 -2.96 -10.41
CA SER A 173 -2.26 -3.66 -9.42
C SER A 173 -3.60 -4.11 -9.98
N ILE A 174 -4.13 -5.22 -9.45
CA ILE A 174 -5.46 -5.74 -9.79
C ILE A 174 -6.53 -4.67 -9.56
N GLU A 175 -6.41 -3.89 -8.48
CA GLU A 175 -7.35 -2.81 -8.17
C GLU A 175 -7.34 -1.71 -9.22
N TYR A 176 -6.17 -1.33 -9.73
CA TYR A 176 -6.06 -0.32 -10.78
C TYR A 176 -6.54 -0.83 -12.14
N ILE A 177 -6.08 -2.03 -12.53
CA ILE A 177 -6.44 -2.66 -13.82
C ILE A 177 -7.96 -2.80 -13.95
N TYR A 178 -8.61 -3.30 -12.90
CA TYR A 178 -10.06 -3.52 -12.89
C TYR A 178 -10.85 -2.35 -12.29
N ARG A 179 -10.22 -1.18 -12.08
CA ARG A 179 -10.88 -0.01 -11.50
C ARG A 179 -12.09 0.39 -12.34
N ASN A 180 -13.27 0.37 -11.75
CA ASN A 180 -14.54 0.65 -12.43
C ASN A 180 -14.71 -0.16 -13.73
N ALA A 181 -14.05 -1.31 -13.87
CA ALA A 181 -14.17 -2.14 -15.07
C ALA A 181 -15.51 -2.86 -15.09
N PHE A 182 -15.99 -3.26 -13.92
CA PHE A 182 -17.23 -4.00 -13.77
C PHE A 182 -17.77 -3.93 -12.34
N TYR A 183 -19.03 -4.28 -12.19
CA TYR A 183 -19.68 -4.60 -10.92
C TYR A 183 -20.74 -5.68 -11.15
N LEU A 184 -21.23 -6.29 -10.08
CA LEU A 184 -22.30 -7.29 -10.15
C LEU A 184 -23.45 -6.91 -9.23
N THR A 185 -24.64 -7.32 -9.64
CA THR A 185 -25.87 -7.20 -8.86
C THR A 185 -26.51 -8.57 -8.77
N VAL A 186 -26.67 -9.09 -7.55
CA VAL A 186 -27.40 -10.34 -7.32
C VAL A 186 -28.90 -10.05 -7.41
N LYS A 187 -29.66 -10.87 -8.14
CA LYS A 187 -31.11 -10.73 -8.28
C LYS A 187 -31.85 -11.70 -7.36
N SER A 188 -31.40 -12.95 -7.29
CA SER A 188 -31.99 -13.96 -6.43
C SER A 188 -30.97 -15.03 -6.04
N VAL A 189 -31.22 -15.63 -4.88
CA VAL A 189 -30.52 -16.83 -4.41
C VAL A 189 -31.60 -17.84 -4.04
N GLU A 190 -31.63 -18.99 -4.72
CA GLU A 190 -32.64 -20.03 -4.53
C GLU A 190 -31.96 -21.38 -4.28
N THR A 191 -32.44 -22.11 -3.27
CA THR A 191 -31.99 -23.48 -3.02
C THR A 191 -33.06 -24.46 -3.49
N LYS A 192 -32.73 -25.33 -4.46
CA LYS A 192 -33.64 -26.35 -4.99
C LYS A 192 -32.91 -27.68 -5.13
N GLY A 193 -33.51 -28.75 -4.63
CA GLY A 193 -32.98 -30.11 -4.84
C GLY A 193 -31.57 -30.38 -4.28
N GLY A 194 -31.11 -29.61 -3.30
CA GLY A 194 -29.74 -29.71 -2.76
C GLY A 194 -28.69 -28.98 -3.61
N GLU A 195 -29.10 -28.10 -4.52
CA GLU A 195 -28.27 -27.15 -5.23
C GLU A 195 -28.70 -25.72 -4.89
N VAL A 196 -27.73 -24.82 -4.85
CA VAL A 196 -27.95 -23.38 -4.72
C VAL A 196 -27.76 -22.74 -6.10
N HIS A 197 -28.75 -21.95 -6.51
CA HIS A 197 -28.75 -21.18 -7.74
C HIS A 197 -28.72 -19.70 -7.40
N ILE A 198 -27.75 -18.98 -7.95
CA ILE A 198 -27.60 -17.54 -7.81
C ILE A 198 -27.82 -16.93 -9.18
N ASP A 199 -28.84 -16.11 -9.33
CA ASP A 199 -29.09 -15.32 -10.53
C ASP A 199 -28.70 -13.87 -10.30
N GLY A 200 -28.08 -13.25 -11.30
CA GLY A 200 -27.61 -11.88 -11.19
C GLY A 200 -27.37 -11.20 -12.52
N THR A 201 -26.86 -9.98 -12.46
CA THR A 201 -26.44 -9.20 -13.62
C THR A 201 -25.04 -8.67 -13.39
N PHE A 202 -24.18 -8.91 -14.37
CA PHE A 202 -22.82 -8.43 -14.41
C PHE A 202 -22.77 -7.25 -15.36
N HIS A 203 -22.32 -6.10 -14.85
CA HIS A 203 -22.21 -4.87 -15.62
C HIS A 203 -20.76 -4.65 -16.00
N VAL A 204 -20.49 -4.53 -17.30
CA VAL A 204 -19.16 -4.23 -17.86
C VAL A 204 -19.14 -2.77 -18.28
N ASN A 205 -18.27 -2.00 -17.65
CA ASN A 205 -18.05 -0.59 -17.92
C ASN A 205 -16.78 -0.34 -18.74
N LYS A 206 -15.89 -1.34 -18.88
CA LYS A 206 -14.69 -1.29 -19.71
C LYS A 206 -14.58 -2.57 -20.52
N ALA A 207 -14.64 -2.49 -21.84
CA ALA A 207 -14.48 -3.67 -22.69
C ALA A 207 -13.04 -4.22 -22.63
N ALA A 208 -12.90 -5.52 -22.38
CA ALA A 208 -11.64 -6.26 -22.48
C ALA A 208 -11.95 -7.77 -22.66
N PRO A 209 -10.98 -8.61 -23.08
CA PRO A 209 -11.20 -10.04 -23.28
C PRO A 209 -11.22 -10.81 -21.95
N TYR A 210 -12.11 -10.43 -21.02
CA TYR A 210 -12.18 -11.05 -19.69
C TYR A 210 -12.53 -12.54 -19.76
N VAL A 211 -11.94 -13.30 -18.84
CA VAL A 211 -12.24 -14.71 -18.59
C VAL A 211 -12.91 -14.83 -17.22
N PHE A 212 -14.01 -15.57 -17.15
CA PHE A 212 -14.86 -15.67 -15.97
C PHE A 212 -14.91 -17.09 -15.42
N SER A 213 -14.85 -17.22 -14.11
CA SER A 213 -15.07 -18.48 -13.40
C SER A 213 -15.78 -18.23 -12.06
N ALA A 214 -16.61 -19.17 -11.63
CA ALA A 214 -17.20 -19.14 -10.29
C ALA A 214 -16.45 -20.11 -9.38
N MET A 215 -16.08 -19.65 -8.19
CA MET A 215 -15.43 -20.48 -7.18
C MET A 215 -16.15 -20.35 -5.86
N ARG A 216 -16.28 -21.45 -5.12
CA ARG A 216 -16.76 -21.44 -3.75
C ARG A 216 -15.59 -21.32 -2.79
N ASN A 217 -15.69 -20.47 -1.78
CA ASN A 217 -14.69 -20.39 -0.72
C ASN A 217 -14.73 -21.67 0.12
N GLU A 218 -13.73 -22.52 -0.04
CA GLU A 218 -13.54 -23.71 0.79
C GLU A 218 -12.48 -23.39 1.86
N MET A 219 -12.82 -22.53 2.84
CA MET A 219 -11.96 -22.34 4.02
C MET A 219 -12.09 -23.52 4.98
N MET A 220 -11.48 -24.65 4.63
CA MET A 220 -11.00 -25.71 5.53
C MET A 220 -10.05 -26.60 4.71
N GLU A 221 -8.95 -27.05 5.32
CA GLU A 221 -7.96 -27.96 4.73
C GLU A 221 -8.63 -29.05 3.88
N MET A 222 -8.46 -28.97 2.56
CA MET A 222 -8.82 -30.10 1.70
C MET A 222 -7.79 -31.21 1.95
N PRO A 223 -8.21 -32.43 2.31
CA PRO A 223 -7.39 -33.59 1.94
C PRO A 223 -7.20 -33.55 0.42
N MET A 224 -5.97 -33.79 -0.04
CA MET A 224 -5.44 -33.59 -1.40
C MET A 224 -6.18 -34.31 -2.57
N GLU A 225 -7.42 -34.76 -2.42
CA GLU A 225 -8.06 -35.68 -3.39
C GLU A 225 -9.43 -35.27 -3.94
N GLU A 226 -10.02 -34.12 -3.58
CA GLU A 226 -11.22 -33.65 -4.28
C GLU A 226 -10.89 -32.52 -5.29
N PRO A 227 -10.96 -32.78 -6.61
CA PRO A 227 -10.95 -31.69 -7.59
C PRO A 227 -12.15 -30.79 -7.29
N GLY A 228 -11.86 -29.51 -7.04
CA GLY A 228 -12.69 -28.59 -6.26
C GLY A 228 -14.18 -28.60 -6.59
N SER A 229 -15.01 -28.33 -5.57
CA SER A 229 -16.45 -28.16 -5.74
C SER A 229 -16.75 -26.90 -6.56
N THR A 230 -16.60 -27.05 -7.88
CA THR A 230 -16.59 -25.94 -8.83
C THR A 230 -18.02 -25.47 -9.01
N ALA A 231 -18.29 -24.22 -8.63
CA ALA A 231 -19.55 -23.60 -8.98
C ALA A 231 -19.61 -23.44 -10.51
N THR A 232 -20.71 -23.85 -11.13
CA THR A 232 -20.91 -23.73 -12.57
C THR A 232 -21.46 -22.35 -12.88
N LEU A 233 -20.77 -21.60 -13.75
CA LEU A 233 -21.22 -20.29 -14.24
C LEU A 233 -21.82 -20.45 -15.65
N VAL A 234 -23.03 -19.92 -15.84
CA VAL A 234 -23.72 -19.88 -17.14
C VAL A 234 -24.15 -18.44 -17.42
N TRP A 235 -23.91 -17.98 -18.65
CA TRP A 235 -24.43 -16.71 -19.16
C TRP A 235 -25.76 -16.95 -19.88
N GLU A 236 -26.80 -16.17 -19.59
CA GLU A 236 -28.13 -16.39 -20.16
C GLU A 236 -28.19 -16.15 -21.67
N LYS A 237 -27.35 -15.23 -22.17
CA LYS A 237 -27.06 -15.09 -23.60
C LYS A 237 -25.80 -15.87 -23.90
N LYS A 238 -25.77 -16.59 -25.03
CA LYS A 238 -24.70 -17.55 -25.40
C LYS A 238 -23.27 -16.96 -25.42
N ASP A 239 -23.13 -15.65 -25.40
CA ASP A 239 -21.83 -14.98 -25.44
C ASP A 239 -21.45 -14.46 -24.05
N SER A 240 -20.29 -14.90 -23.56
CA SER A 240 -19.67 -14.33 -22.36
C SER A 240 -19.44 -12.82 -22.52
N PRO A 241 -19.43 -12.04 -21.41
CA PRO A 241 -19.19 -10.60 -21.47
C PRO A 241 -17.90 -10.28 -22.21
N SER A 242 -18.03 -9.57 -23.34
CA SER A 242 -16.91 -9.23 -24.24
C SER A 242 -16.92 -7.76 -24.66
N SER A 243 -18.00 -7.03 -24.37
CA SER A 243 -18.14 -5.60 -24.62
C SER A 243 -18.73 -4.91 -23.38
N GLU A 244 -18.80 -3.59 -23.43
CA GLU A 244 -19.54 -2.83 -22.42
C GLU A 244 -21.04 -3.17 -22.49
N GLY A 245 -21.68 -3.26 -21.34
CA GLY A 245 -23.10 -3.62 -21.23
C GLY A 245 -23.44 -4.48 -20.03
N GLU A 246 -24.68 -4.97 -20.03
CA GLU A 246 -25.24 -5.77 -18.94
C GLU A 246 -25.46 -7.21 -19.38
N TYR A 247 -24.97 -8.14 -18.57
CA TYR A 247 -24.97 -9.57 -18.86
C TYR A 247 -25.59 -10.34 -17.71
N ALA A 248 -26.71 -11.02 -17.98
CA ALA A 248 -27.34 -11.87 -16.99
C ALA A 248 -26.55 -13.17 -16.83
N PHE A 249 -26.32 -13.57 -15.57
CA PHE A 249 -25.60 -14.78 -15.22
C PHE A 249 -26.39 -15.64 -14.23
N ARG A 250 -26.09 -16.93 -14.25
CA ARG A 250 -26.50 -17.91 -13.26
C ARG A 250 -25.27 -18.67 -12.75
N ILE A 251 -25.09 -18.71 -11.44
CA ILE A 251 -24.12 -19.58 -10.78
C ILE A 251 -24.88 -20.71 -10.09
N THR A 252 -24.44 -21.96 -10.27
CA THR A 252 -25.04 -23.13 -9.61
C THR A 252 -23.97 -23.95 -8.91
N TYR A 253 -24.21 -24.33 -7.66
CA TYR A 253 -23.30 -25.21 -6.92
C TYR A 253 -24.08 -26.11 -5.95
N LYS A 254 -23.46 -27.23 -5.57
CA LYS A 254 -24.06 -28.18 -4.65
C LYS A 254 -24.09 -27.65 -3.22
N GLU A 255 -25.25 -27.68 -2.60
CA GLU A 255 -25.41 -27.35 -1.18
C GLU A 255 -24.61 -28.34 -0.32
N ARG A 256 -23.92 -27.84 0.70
CA ARG A 256 -23.22 -28.73 1.63
C ARG A 256 -24.24 -29.27 2.62
N LYS A 257 -24.46 -30.59 2.62
CA LYS A 257 -25.16 -31.24 3.73
C LYS A 257 -24.38 -30.93 5.03
N LYS A 258 -25.08 -30.48 6.08
CA LYS A 258 -24.55 -30.25 7.44
C LYS A 258 -24.01 -31.53 8.14
N GLU A 259 -23.43 -32.48 7.41
CA GLU A 259 -22.99 -33.77 7.95
C GLU A 259 -21.61 -33.73 8.61
N LYS A 260 -20.81 -32.66 8.43
CA LYS A 260 -19.45 -32.54 9.02
C LYS A 260 -19.31 -31.56 10.19
N ALA A 261 -20.40 -31.17 10.85
CA ALA A 261 -20.34 -30.42 12.11
C ALA A 261 -20.42 -31.32 13.37
N ARG A 262 -20.56 -32.66 13.20
CA ARG A 262 -20.76 -33.59 14.33
C ARG A 262 -19.54 -34.39 14.76
N GLU A 263 -18.46 -34.42 13.99
CA GLU A 263 -17.31 -35.31 14.27
C GLU A 263 -16.05 -34.62 14.79
N GLY A 264 -16.12 -33.35 15.18
CA GLY A 264 -14.99 -32.71 15.85
C GLY A 264 -15.36 -31.42 16.54
N GLY A 265 -15.50 -31.47 17.86
CA GLY A 265 -15.49 -30.28 18.70
C GLY A 265 -16.83 -29.90 19.32
N ASP A 266 -16.81 -29.90 20.64
CA ASP A 266 -17.76 -29.39 21.63
C ASP A 266 -18.95 -28.54 21.12
N PRO A 267 -20.20 -29.03 21.27
CA PRO A 267 -21.41 -28.26 20.97
C PRO A 267 -21.67 -27.09 21.95
N SER A 268 -20.82 -26.88 22.96
CA SER A 268 -20.92 -25.76 23.91
C SER A 268 -20.08 -24.52 23.54
N SER A 269 -19.39 -24.53 22.39
CA SER A 269 -18.77 -23.30 21.88
C SER A 269 -19.83 -22.37 21.27
N GLU A 270 -20.41 -21.52 22.12
CA GLU A 270 -21.22 -20.34 21.74
C GLU A 270 -20.40 -19.26 20.99
N SER A 271 -19.39 -19.64 20.23
CA SER A 271 -18.64 -18.80 19.30
C SER A 271 -18.87 -19.25 17.86
N GLY A 272 -20.15 -19.38 17.49
CA GLY A 272 -20.75 -18.57 16.44
C GLY A 272 -20.03 -18.41 15.08
N TYR A 273 -19.25 -19.38 14.60
CA TYR A 273 -18.90 -19.37 13.18
C TYR A 273 -19.96 -20.11 12.39
N ASN A 274 -21.07 -19.40 12.11
CA ASN A 274 -21.87 -19.67 10.92
C ASN A 274 -20.97 -19.36 9.72
N TYR A 275 -20.13 -20.34 9.32
CA TYR A 275 -19.33 -20.22 8.11
C TYR A 275 -20.26 -20.23 6.90
N GLU A 276 -20.65 -19.04 6.46
CA GLU A 276 -21.36 -18.83 5.21
C GLU A 276 -20.47 -19.29 4.04
N PRO A 277 -21.00 -20.04 3.06
CA PRO A 277 -20.25 -20.27 1.84
C PRO A 277 -20.23 -18.98 1.01
N GLU A 278 -19.16 -18.20 1.11
CA GLU A 278 -18.91 -17.12 0.14
C GLU A 278 -18.63 -17.72 -1.24
N VAL A 279 -19.41 -17.32 -2.24
CA VAL A 279 -19.11 -17.64 -3.64
C VAL A 279 -18.41 -16.43 -4.25
N TYR A 280 -17.37 -16.67 -5.03
CA TYR A 280 -16.63 -15.64 -5.73
C TYR A 280 -16.85 -15.78 -7.24
N LEU A 281 -17.28 -14.70 -7.89
CA LEU A 281 -17.11 -14.55 -9.33
C LEU A 281 -15.69 -14.02 -9.58
N GLN A 282 -14.83 -14.86 -10.13
CA GLN A 282 -13.49 -14.51 -10.52
C GLN A 282 -13.48 -13.99 -11.96
N VAL A 283 -12.85 -12.83 -12.14
CA VAL A 283 -12.63 -12.19 -13.43
C VAL A 283 -11.13 -12.07 -13.65
N SER A 284 -10.65 -12.51 -14.80
CA SER A 284 -9.22 -12.44 -15.15
C SER A 284 -9.02 -11.97 -16.58
N LEU A 285 -7.82 -11.46 -16.88
CA LEU A 285 -7.36 -11.26 -18.25
C LEU A 285 -6.67 -12.54 -18.74
N PRO A 286 -6.75 -12.84 -20.05
CA PRO A 286 -6.19 -14.07 -20.60
C PRO A 286 -4.68 -14.04 -20.41
N ALA A 287 -4.11 -15.18 -20.05
CA ALA A 287 -2.67 -15.28 -19.88
C ALA A 287 -1.97 -15.13 -21.24
N GLU A 288 -0.94 -14.29 -21.28
CA GLU A 288 0.02 -14.30 -22.39
C GLU A 288 0.68 -15.69 -22.42
N ASN A 289 0.49 -16.43 -23.52
CA ASN A 289 1.05 -17.76 -23.79
C ASN A 289 0.44 -18.95 -23.01
N GLY A 290 -0.84 -18.87 -22.59
CA GLY A 290 -1.54 -20.03 -22.03
C GLY A 290 -1.10 -20.46 -20.63
N GLY A 291 -0.36 -19.60 -19.93
CA GLY A 291 -0.03 -19.76 -18.51
C GLY A 291 -1.19 -19.43 -17.57
N TYR A 292 -0.90 -19.31 -16.27
CA TYR A 292 -1.88 -18.82 -15.30
C TYR A 292 -2.16 -17.33 -15.53
N PRO A 293 -3.42 -16.87 -15.36
CA PRO A 293 -3.76 -15.45 -15.51
C PRO A 293 -2.94 -14.60 -14.54
N LYS A 294 -2.29 -13.53 -15.06
CA LYS A 294 -1.42 -12.65 -14.25
C LYS A 294 -2.19 -11.85 -13.20
N SER A 295 -3.50 -11.65 -13.37
CA SER A 295 -4.34 -10.85 -12.47
C SER A 295 -5.76 -11.41 -12.39
N VAL A 296 -6.17 -11.84 -11.19
CA VAL A 296 -7.52 -12.35 -10.92
C VAL A 296 -8.21 -11.44 -9.91
N LYS A 297 -9.35 -10.86 -10.28
CA LYS A 297 -10.23 -10.12 -9.39
C LYS A 297 -11.35 -11.03 -8.91
N SER A 298 -11.40 -11.30 -7.61
CA SER A 298 -12.51 -12.01 -6.98
C SER A 298 -13.59 -11.02 -6.53
N LEU A 299 -14.82 -11.23 -6.99
CA LEU A 299 -15.99 -10.49 -6.56
C LEU A 299 -16.80 -11.38 -5.61
N PRO A 300 -16.85 -11.08 -4.30
CA PRO A 300 -17.64 -11.85 -3.37
C PRO A 300 -19.13 -11.69 -3.69
N ILE A 301 -19.85 -12.80 -3.62
CA ILE A 301 -21.29 -12.89 -3.76
C ILE A 301 -21.84 -13.43 -2.44
N SER A 302 -22.60 -12.60 -1.73
CA SER A 302 -23.33 -13.07 -0.55
C SER A 302 -24.44 -14.01 -0.98
N THR A 303 -24.58 -15.11 -0.26
CA THR A 303 -25.64 -16.12 -0.47
C THR A 303 -26.84 -15.90 0.44
N TRP A 304 -26.86 -14.82 1.25
CA TRP A 304 -27.83 -14.65 2.33
C TRP A 304 -28.87 -13.56 2.09
N GLU A 305 -28.63 -12.59 1.21
CA GLU A 305 -29.61 -11.55 0.86
C GLU A 305 -29.14 -10.80 -0.40
N VAL A 306 -30.08 -10.19 -1.13
CA VAL A 306 -29.80 -9.36 -2.33
C VAL A 306 -28.97 -8.14 -1.92
N ALA A 307 -27.65 -8.24 -1.99
CA ALA A 307 -26.75 -7.11 -1.79
C ALA A 307 -26.51 -6.41 -3.13
N GLU A 308 -27.02 -5.19 -3.28
CA GLU A 308 -26.58 -4.28 -4.35
C GLU A 308 -25.14 -3.84 -4.06
N TYR A 309 -24.16 -4.46 -4.73
CA TYR A 309 -22.78 -3.96 -4.70
C TYR A 309 -22.69 -2.71 -5.59
N THR A 310 -22.83 -1.54 -4.99
CA THR A 310 -22.57 -0.25 -5.66
C THR A 310 -21.12 0.17 -5.33
N PRO A 311 -20.22 0.33 -6.33
CA PRO A 311 -18.89 0.86 -6.05
C PRO A 311 -18.98 2.26 -5.46
N ALA A 312 -18.13 2.56 -4.46
CA ALA A 312 -18.13 3.83 -3.76
C ALA A 312 -18.05 5.01 -4.74
N ALA A 313 -19.09 5.85 -4.77
CA ALA A 313 -19.12 7.06 -5.57
C ALA A 313 -18.02 8.03 -5.09
N LYS A 314 -17.29 8.62 -6.05
CA LYS A 314 -16.30 9.67 -5.79
C LYS A 314 -16.97 10.84 -5.05
N LYS A 315 -16.39 11.25 -3.93
CA LYS A 315 -16.52 12.61 -3.38
C LYS A 315 -15.23 13.37 -3.68
#